data_AF-A0A455UEW2-F1
#
_entry.id   AF-A0A455UEW2-F1
#
_cell.length_a   1.000
_cell.length_b   1.000
_cell.length_c   1.000
_cell.angle_alpha   90.00
_cell.angle_beta   90.00
_cell.angle_gamma   90.00
#
_symmetry.space_group_name_H-M   'P 1'
#
loop_
_entity.id
_entity.type
_entity.pdbx_description
1 polymer ?
#
loop_
_entity_poly.entity_id
_entity_poly.type
_entity_poly.pdbx_seq_one_letter_code
_entity_poly.pdbx_strand_id
1 'polypeptide(L)'
;MAILLAMLPLAQVGWLVVGLLAFGVLFAINSSWHSYLIVHYARADGVSMDVGFYYMANAMGRLMGTLLSGWLYMAYGLSACLWVSAALVAASALMALALPQGSDSKTRQ
;
A
#
# COMPACT_ATOMS: atom_id res chain seq x y z
N MET A 1 -28.14 4.70 26.91
CA MET A 1 -28.11 3.27 26.53
C MET A 1 -27.44 3.06 25.17
N ALA A 2 -27.93 3.67 24.08
CA ALA A 2 -27.37 3.49 22.73
C ALA A 2 -25.88 3.89 22.58
N ILE A 3 -25.47 5.00 23.19
CA ILE A 3 -24.06 5.45 23.18
C ILE A 3 -23.15 4.44 23.89
N LEU A 4 -23.61 3.87 25.02
CA LEU A 4 -22.85 2.86 25.77
C LEU A 4 -22.75 1.53 24.99
N LEU A 5 -23.82 1.13 24.29
CA LEU A 5 -23.84 -0.02 23.39
C LEU A 5 -22.95 0.18 22.15
N ALA A 6 -22.79 1.40 21.66
CA ALA A 6 -21.88 1.73 20.56
C ALA A 6 -20.40 1.79 20.99
N MET A 7 -20.12 2.03 22.27
CA MET A 7 -18.76 1.99 22.83
C MET A 7 -18.27 0.57 23.13
N LEU A 8 -19.17 -0.39 23.36
CA LEU A 8 -18.87 -1.82 23.58
C LEU A 8 -18.09 -2.46 22.41
N PRO A 9 -18.49 -2.31 21.13
CA PRO A 9 -17.72 -2.81 20.01
C PRO A 9 -16.40 -2.05 19.85
N LEU A 10 -16.35 -0.74 20.12
CA LEU A 10 -15.12 0.05 20.02
C LEU A 10 -14.03 -0.43 20.99
N ALA A 11 -14.41 -0.86 22.20
CA ALA A 11 -13.49 -1.49 23.15
C ALA A 11 -12.91 -2.82 22.62
N GLN A 12 -13.66 -3.53 21.77
CA GLN A 12 -13.30 -4.86 21.27
C GLN A 12 -12.51 -4.81 19.95
N VAL A 13 -12.69 -3.77 19.13
CA VAL A 13 -11.92 -3.51 17.89
C VAL A 13 -10.97 -2.30 17.99
N GLY A 14 -10.73 -1.75 19.17
CA GLY A 14 -9.87 -0.57 19.35
C GLY A 14 -8.47 -0.75 18.75
N TRP A 15 -7.88 -1.94 18.88
CA TRP A 15 -6.59 -2.29 18.26
C TRP A 15 -6.62 -2.21 16.73
N LEU A 16 -7.72 -2.64 16.12
CA LEU A 16 -7.91 -2.63 14.66
C LEU A 16 -8.05 -1.19 14.16
N VAL A 17 -8.83 -0.37 14.87
CA VAL A 17 -9.00 1.05 14.53
C VAL A 17 -7.67 1.80 14.60
N VAL A 18 -6.93 1.63 15.70
CA VAL A 18 -5.60 2.24 15.86
C VAL A 18 -4.64 1.76 14.77
N GLY A 19 -4.65 0.45 14.46
CA GLY A 19 -3.84 -0.11 13.38
C GLY A 19 -4.19 0.46 12.01
N LEU A 20 -5.47 0.61 11.69
CA LEU A 20 -5.93 1.20 10.42
C LEU A 20 -5.59 2.69 10.31
N LEU A 21 -5.66 3.45 11.41
CA LEU A 21 -5.23 4.86 11.43
C LEU A 21 -3.72 4.98 11.18
N ALA A 22 -2.91 4.17 11.87
CA ALA A 22 -1.46 4.14 11.66
C ALA A 22 -1.10 3.73 10.23
N PHE A 23 -1.75 2.68 9.72
CA PHE A 23 -1.62 2.25 8.32
C PHE A 23 -2.01 3.37 7.34
N GLY A 24 -3.11 4.09 7.60
CA GLY A 24 -3.57 5.19 6.77
C GLY A 24 -2.54 6.32 6.65
N VAL A 25 -1.89 6.69 7.76
CA VAL A 25 -0.80 7.69 7.76
C VAL A 25 0.39 7.20 6.92
N LEU A 26 0.86 5.98 7.16
CA LEU A 26 1.99 5.41 6.40
C LEU A 26 1.67 5.27 4.91
N PHE A 27 0.46 4.82 4.60
CA PHE A 27 -0.02 4.69 3.22
C PHE A 27 -0.09 6.04 2.51
N ALA A 28 -0.55 7.10 3.19
CA ALA A 28 -0.61 8.44 2.62
C ALA A 28 0.79 8.96 2.25
N ILE A 29 1.78 8.75 3.12
CA ILE A 29 3.19 9.12 2.86
C ILE A 29 3.74 8.34 1.67
N ASN A 30 3.54 7.01 1.62
CA ASN A 30 4.05 6.20 0.53
C ASN A 30 3.38 6.52 -0.82
N SER A 31 2.07 6.80 -0.80
CA SER A 31 1.29 7.16 -1.99
C SER A 31 1.72 8.48 -2.60
N SER A 32 2.02 9.49 -1.76
CA SER A 32 2.51 10.79 -2.24
C SER A 32 3.93 10.67 -2.81
N TRP A 33 4.80 9.90 -2.15
CA TRP A 33 6.18 9.67 -2.61
C TRP A 33 6.22 8.93 -3.95
N HIS A 34 5.40 7.89 -4.11
CA HIS A 34 5.36 7.11 -5.34
C HIS A 34 4.97 7.97 -6.54
N SER A 35 3.94 8.81 -6.36
CA SER A 35 3.46 9.72 -7.41
C SER A 35 4.49 10.80 -7.76
N TYR A 36 5.22 11.32 -6.76
CA TYR A 36 6.31 12.28 -6.96
C TYR A 36 7.49 11.67 -7.75
N LEU A 37 7.95 10.47 -7.36
CA LEU A 37 9.12 9.85 -7.99
C LEU A 37 8.90 9.53 -9.46
N ILE A 38 7.70 9.12 -9.84
CA ILE A 38 7.39 8.79 -11.23
C ILE A 38 7.56 10.02 -12.12
N VAL A 39 7.04 11.17 -11.70
CA VAL A 39 7.21 12.42 -12.44
C VAL A 39 8.66 12.90 -12.40
N HIS A 40 9.35 12.72 -11.26
CA HIS A 40 10.74 13.14 -11.10
C HIS A 40 11.73 12.32 -11.95
N TYR A 41 11.47 11.02 -12.14
CA TYR A 41 12.36 10.11 -12.89
C TYR A 41 11.96 9.90 -14.35
N ALA A 42 10.76 10.29 -14.76
CA ALA A 42 10.32 10.13 -16.15
C ALA A 42 11.21 10.96 -17.11
N ARG A 43 11.90 10.29 -18.04
CA ARG A 43 12.66 10.94 -19.11
C ARG A 43 11.70 11.42 -20.20
N ALA A 44 11.97 12.59 -20.78
CA ALA A 44 11.09 13.29 -21.72
C ALA A 44 10.56 12.43 -22.89
N ASP A 45 11.34 11.45 -23.36
CA ASP A 45 10.98 10.62 -24.52
C ASP A 45 10.18 9.34 -24.21
N GLY A 46 9.83 9.08 -22.93
CA GLY A 46 9.16 7.83 -22.50
C GLY A 46 8.08 8.00 -21.42
N VAL A 47 7.75 9.24 -21.05
CA VAL A 47 6.89 9.57 -19.90
C VAL A 47 5.55 8.83 -19.90
N SER A 48 4.87 8.75 -21.05
CA SER A 48 3.55 8.11 -21.14
C SER A 48 3.57 6.60 -20.91
N MET A 49 4.65 5.92 -21.30
CA MET A 49 4.82 4.48 -21.11
C MET A 49 5.09 4.16 -19.64
N ASP A 50 6.00 4.89 -19.00
CA ASP A 50 6.39 4.67 -17.60
C ASP A 50 5.23 4.99 -16.65
N VAL A 51 4.54 6.11 -16.89
CA VAL A 51 3.34 6.51 -16.13
C VAL A 51 2.21 5.50 -16.37
N GLY A 52 1.99 5.07 -17.62
CA GLY A 52 0.98 4.09 -17.97
C GLY A 52 1.18 2.75 -17.24
N PHE A 53 2.41 2.23 -17.24
CA PHE A 53 2.74 0.99 -16.54
C PHE A 53 2.51 1.11 -15.03
N TYR A 54 2.89 2.23 -14.42
CA TYR A 54 2.60 2.49 -13.00
C TYR A 54 1.10 2.45 -12.68
N TYR A 55 0.28 3.19 -13.42
CA TYR A 55 -1.16 3.24 -13.15
C TYR A 55 -1.82 1.88 -13.37
N MET A 56 -1.38 1.11 -14.38
CA MET A 56 -1.82 -0.27 -14.59
C MET A 56 -1.45 -1.18 -13.41
N ALA A 57 -0.20 -1.09 -12.93
CA ALA A 57 0.24 -1.86 -11.76
C ALA A 57 -0.56 -1.50 -10.49
N ASN A 58 -0.83 -0.21 -10.25
CA ASN A 58 -1.65 0.25 -9.13
C ASN A 58 -3.11 -0.24 -9.24
N ALA A 59 -3.70 -0.18 -10.43
CA ALA A 59 -5.06 -0.68 -10.67
C ALA A 59 -5.14 -2.20 -10.47
N MET A 60 -4.16 -2.94 -10.99
CA MET A 60 -4.08 -4.39 -10.81
C MET A 60 -3.92 -4.77 -9.34
N GLY A 61 -3.04 -4.09 -8.60
CA GLY A 61 -2.86 -4.31 -7.17
C GLY A 61 -4.16 -4.11 -6.37
N ARG A 62 -4.92 -3.05 -6.68
CA ARG A 62 -6.24 -2.82 -6.08
C ARG A 62 -7.24 -3.91 -6.43
N LEU A 63 -7.31 -4.32 -7.70
CA LEU A 63 -8.22 -5.37 -8.14
C LEU A 63 -7.90 -6.73 -7.50
N MET A 64 -6.63 -7.14 -7.52
CA MET A 64 -6.21 -8.38 -6.89
C MET A 64 -6.43 -8.34 -5.38
N GLY A 65 -6.11 -7.21 -4.73
CA GLY A 65 -6.32 -7.03 -3.30
C GLY A 65 -7.78 -7.17 -2.89
N THR A 66 -8.72 -6.56 -3.62
CA THR A 66 -10.16 -6.65 -3.30
C THR A 66 -10.73 -8.04 -3.56
N LEU A 67 -10.37 -8.68 -4.67
CA LEU A 67 -10.83 -10.04 -4.98
C LEU A 67 -10.27 -11.07 -3.99
N LEU A 68 -8.96 -11.00 -3.72
CA LEU A 68 -8.29 -11.91 -2.78
C LEU A 68 -8.82 -11.72 -1.36
N SER A 69 -8.94 -10.48 -0.88
CA SER A 69 -9.48 -10.22 0.46
C SER A 69 -10.96 -10.61 0.58
N GLY A 70 -11.75 -10.43 -0.47
CA GLY A 70 -13.14 -10.91 -0.50
C GLY A 70 -13.22 -12.43 -0.35
N TRP A 71 -12.41 -13.17 -1.12
CA TRP A 71 -12.35 -14.62 -1.02
C TRP A 71 -11.82 -15.11 0.34
N LEU A 72 -10.74 -14.52 0.84
CA LEU A 72 -10.16 -14.85 2.15
C LEU A 72 -11.14 -14.58 3.29
N TYR A 73 -11.88 -13.46 3.23
CA TYR A 73 -12.85 -13.13 4.27
C TYR A 73 -13.96 -14.18 4.34
N MET A 74 -14.46 -14.64 3.18
CA MET A 74 -15.48 -15.68 3.12
C MET A 74 -14.98 -17.03 3.64
N ALA A 75 -13.71 -17.39 3.38
CA ALA A 75 -13.15 -18.69 3.74
C ALA A 75 -12.55 -18.74 5.16
N TYR A 76 -11.93 -17.66 5.62
CA TYR A 76 -11.07 -17.64 6.82
C TYR A 76 -11.29 -16.41 7.72
N GLY A 77 -12.16 -15.48 7.33
CA GLY A 77 -12.51 -14.29 8.13
C GLY A 77 -11.45 -13.19 8.14
N LEU A 78 -11.65 -12.21 9.04
CA LEU A 78 -10.90 -10.95 9.07
C LEU A 78 -9.42 -11.12 9.43
N SER A 79 -9.08 -12.01 10.37
CA SER A 79 -7.71 -12.21 10.83
C SER A 79 -6.80 -12.67 9.69
N ALA A 80 -7.28 -13.58 8.84
CA ALA A 80 -6.55 -14.04 7.66
C ALA A 80 -6.31 -12.90 6.66
N CYS A 81 -7.30 -12.05 6.41
CA CYS A 81 -7.14 -10.88 5.55
C CYS A 81 -6.01 -9.96 6.06
N LEU A 82 -5.98 -9.67 7.37
CA LEU A 82 -4.97 -8.81 7.96
C LEU A 82 -3.56 -9.40 7.84
N TRP A 83 -3.40 -10.70 8.13
CA TRP A 83 -2.10 -11.37 8.01
C TRP A 83 -1.60 -11.42 6.57
N VAL A 84 -2.47 -11.76 5.62
CA VAL A 84 -2.07 -11.82 4.20
C VAL A 84 -1.77 -10.43 3.65
N SER A 85 -2.57 -9.41 3.99
CA SER A 85 -2.26 -8.02 3.64
C SER A 85 -0.94 -7.55 4.25
N ALA A 86 -0.66 -7.89 5.51
CA ALA A 86 0.62 -7.57 6.16
C ALA A 86 1.80 -8.24 5.44
N ALA A 87 1.65 -9.51 5.05
CA ALA A 87 2.68 -10.24 4.30
C ALA A 87 2.94 -9.61 2.92
N LEU A 88 1.90 -9.20 2.19
CA LEU A 88 2.04 -8.50 0.90
C LEU A 88 2.76 -7.15 1.05
N VAL A 89 2.41 -6.37 2.07
CA VAL A 89 3.10 -5.11 2.37
C VAL A 89 4.56 -5.37 2.75
N ALA A 90 4.83 -6.36 3.60
CA ALA A 90 6.20 -6.73 3.97
C ALA A 90 7.03 -7.16 2.75
N ALA A 91 6.46 -7.98 1.87
CA ALA A 91 7.11 -8.37 0.61
C ALA A 91 7.44 -7.15 -0.26
N SER A 92 6.50 -6.19 -0.37
CA SER A 92 6.74 -4.94 -1.10
C SER A 92 7.88 -4.11 -0.50
N ALA A 93 7.94 -4.03 0.83
CA ALA A 93 9.00 -3.32 1.53
C ALA A 93 10.37 -4.00 1.34
N LEU A 94 10.43 -5.33 1.40
CA LEU A 94 11.65 -6.09 1.13
C LEU A 94 12.14 -5.89 -0.30
N MET A 95 11.24 -5.90 -1.29
CA MET A 95 11.59 -5.60 -2.68
C MET A 95 12.13 -4.17 -2.84
N ALA A 96 11.52 -3.19 -2.16
CA ALA A 96 12.00 -1.82 -2.16
C ALA A 96 13.38 -1.66 -1.52
N LEU A 97 13.68 -2.41 -0.45
CA LEU A 97 15.01 -2.41 0.18
C LEU A 97 16.07 -3.11 -0.68
N ALA A 98 15.67 -4.07 -1.51
CA ALA A 98 16.55 -4.76 -2.44
C ALA A 98 16.88 -3.92 -3.69
N LEU A 99 16.20 -2.79 -3.92
CA LEU A 99 16.54 -1.92 -5.04
C LEU A 99 17.94 -1.30 -4.83
N PRO A 100 18.83 -1.35 -5.84
CA PRO A 100 20.12 -0.70 -5.76
C PRO A 100 19.96 0.81 -5.54
N GLN A 101 20.65 1.33 -4.53
CA GLN A 101 20.74 2.77 -4.30
C GLN A 101 21.73 3.34 -5.31
N GLY A 102 21.23 3.69 -6.49
CA GLY A 102 22.01 4.32 -7.53
C GLY A 102 22.47 5.71 -7.11
N SER A 103 23.65 5.80 -6.51
CA SER A 103 24.48 6.99 -6.61
C SER A 103 25.75 6.59 -7.35
N ASP A 104 25.79 6.89 -8.64
CA ASP A 104 27.01 7.51 -9.16
C ASP A 104 26.64 8.51 -10.26
N SER A 105 26.55 9.75 -9.80
CA SER A 105 26.67 10.97 -10.58
C SER A 105 28.02 10.97 -11.32
N LYS A 106 28.13 10.27 -12.44
CA LYS A 106 29.19 10.57 -13.41
C LYS A 106 28.76 11.73 -14.28
N THR A 107 29.19 12.91 -13.86
CA THR A 107 29.74 13.98 -14.71
C THR A 107 29.14 14.04 -16.13
N ARG A 108 28.06 14.81 -16.28
CA ARG A 108 27.84 15.56 -17.52
C ARG A 108 28.75 16.78 -17.47
N GLN A 109 29.92 16.66 -18.10
CA GLN A 109 30.54 17.77 -18.82
C GLN A 109 30.16 17.63 -20.28
#